data_AF-A0A6B2DIG7-F1
#
_entry.id   AF-A0A6B2DIG7-F1
#
_cell.length_a   1.000
_cell.length_b   1.000
_cell.length_c   1.000
_cell.angle_alpha   90.00
_cell.angle_beta   90.00
_cell.angle_gamma   90.00
#
_symmetry.space_group_name_H-M   'P 1'
#
loop_
_entity.id
_entity.type
_entity.pdbx_description
1 polymer ?
#
loop_
_entity_poly.entity_id
_entity_poly.type
_entity_poly.pdbx_seq_one_letter_code
_entity_poly.pdbx_strand_id
1 'polypeptide(L)'
;TAGLPRLVQAMQDYHDLALAPGWDMLCAQVDADLGMRTQVLLHGGVDALLTGLRPKVRWTAPVLETDDGLPGTLPSEGTGLLLVPTYFSVAPSLVPPLPGGVPRLLYPCVRHAAHAAGVDRAAPKAPGNA
;
A
#
# COMPACT_ATOMS: atom_id res chain seq x y z
N THR A 1 6.30 -1.16 -33.39
CA THR A 1 5.27 -1.76 -32.52
C THR A 1 5.79 -2.85 -31.57
N ALA A 2 7.08 -3.21 -31.58
CA ALA A 2 7.67 -4.23 -30.67
C ALA A 2 7.95 -3.77 -29.22
N GLY A 3 7.72 -2.48 -28.89
CA GLY A 3 8.05 -1.93 -27.57
C GLY A 3 7.15 -2.41 -26.44
N LEU A 4 5.84 -2.54 -26.69
CA LEU A 4 4.88 -2.96 -25.66
C LEU A 4 5.08 -4.42 -25.22
N PRO A 5 5.24 -5.41 -26.14
CA PRO A 5 5.55 -6.78 -25.73
C PRO A 5 6.84 -6.89 -24.90
N ARG A 6 7.88 -6.11 -25.25
CA ARG A 6 9.14 -6.08 -24.52
C ARG A 6 8.98 -5.51 -23.11
N LEU A 7 8.17 -4.46 -22.96
CA LEU A 7 7.86 -3.88 -21.64
C LEU A 7 7.11 -4.89 -20.76
N VAL A 8 6.09 -5.56 -21.31
CA VAL A 8 5.33 -6.59 -20.59
C VAL A 8 6.27 -7.70 -20.08
N GLN A 9 7.15 -8.21 -20.94
CA GLN A 9 8.13 -9.22 -20.54
C GLN A 9 9.05 -8.71 -19.42
N ALA A 10 9.57 -7.49 -19.53
CA ALA A 10 10.43 -6.92 -18.49
C ALA A 10 9.70 -6.75 -17.14
N MET A 11 8.40 -6.43 -17.15
CA MET A 11 7.60 -6.36 -15.92
C MET A 11 7.34 -7.74 -15.31
N GLN A 12 7.15 -8.77 -16.14
CA GLN A 12 7.00 -10.16 -15.70
C GLN A 12 8.31 -10.67 -15.08
N ASP A 13 9.45 -10.46 -15.76
CA ASP A 13 10.76 -10.86 -15.25
C ASP A 13 11.07 -10.17 -13.91
N TYR A 14 10.72 -8.88 -13.77
CA TYR A 14 10.85 -8.16 -12.50
C TYR A 14 9.93 -8.73 -11.42
N HIS A 15 8.67 -9.04 -11.74
CA HIS A 15 7.75 -9.66 -10.80
C HIS A 15 8.30 -10.98 -10.28
N ASP A 16 8.73 -11.87 -11.19
CA ASP A 16 9.18 -13.21 -10.84
C ASP A 16 10.46 -13.20 -10.01
N LEU A 17 11.35 -12.23 -10.25
CA LEU A 17 12.60 -12.10 -9.52
C LEU A 17 12.44 -11.36 -8.18
N ALA A 18 11.66 -10.29 -8.13
CA ALA A 18 11.65 -9.36 -7.00
C ALA A 18 10.41 -9.46 -6.10
N LEU A 19 9.26 -9.87 -6.64
CA LEU A 19 7.98 -9.87 -5.92
C LEU A 19 7.48 -11.28 -5.59
N ALA A 20 7.49 -12.18 -6.58
CA ALA A 20 6.97 -13.54 -6.44
C ALA A 20 7.56 -14.31 -5.23
N PRO A 21 8.88 -14.25 -4.94
CA PRO A 21 9.45 -14.99 -3.81
C PRO A 21 8.90 -14.55 -2.44
N GLY A 22 8.41 -13.31 -2.32
CA GLY A 22 7.88 -12.74 -1.08
C GLY A 22 6.38 -12.49 -1.10
N TRP A 23 5.66 -12.92 -2.14
CA TRP A 23 4.29 -12.51 -2.40
C TRP A 23 3.33 -12.86 -1.26
N ASP A 24 3.39 -14.09 -0.76
CA ASP A 24 2.53 -14.54 0.34
C ASP A 24 2.76 -13.76 1.64
N MET A 25 4.01 -13.43 1.94
CA MET A 25 4.36 -12.59 3.09
C MET A 25 3.80 -11.17 2.90
N LEU A 26 3.95 -10.60 1.72
CA LEU A 26 3.39 -9.30 1.34
C LEU A 26 1.87 -9.26 1.55
N CYS A 27 1.15 -10.25 1.02
CA CYS A 27 -0.29 -10.41 1.21
C CYS A 27 -0.66 -10.54 2.68
N ALA A 28 0.02 -11.40 3.44
CA ALA A 28 -0.23 -11.59 4.87
C ALA A 28 -0.05 -10.29 5.68
N GLN A 29 0.92 -9.45 5.32
CA GLN A 29 1.13 -8.15 5.99
C GLN A 29 0.00 -7.15 5.68
N VAL A 30 -0.49 -7.14 4.44
CA VAL A 30 -1.64 -6.32 4.05
C VAL A 30 -2.91 -6.80 4.75
N ASP A 31 -3.13 -8.12 4.80
CA ASP A 31 -4.29 -8.72 5.48
C ASP A 31 -4.26 -8.49 6.98
N ALA A 32 -3.08 -8.51 7.60
CA ALA A 32 -2.91 -8.18 9.02
C ALA A 32 -3.29 -6.71 9.30
N ASP A 33 -2.86 -5.76 8.46
CA ASP A 33 -3.28 -4.37 8.59
C ASP A 33 -4.80 -4.25 8.42
N LEU A 34 -5.40 -4.85 7.39
CA LEU A 34 -6.85 -4.87 7.20
C LEU A 34 -7.58 -5.40 8.44
N GLY A 35 -7.15 -6.55 8.98
CA GLY A 35 -7.74 -7.13 10.17
C GLY A 35 -7.68 -6.18 11.37
N MET A 36 -6.52 -5.57 11.62
CA MET A 36 -6.36 -4.56 12.67
C MET A 36 -7.30 -3.36 12.46
N ARG A 37 -7.38 -2.82 11.23
CA ARG A 37 -8.24 -1.68 10.91
C ARG A 37 -9.73 -2.01 11.06
N THR A 38 -10.14 -3.20 10.65
CA THR A 38 -11.51 -3.68 10.86
C THR A 38 -11.85 -3.74 12.34
N GLN A 39 -10.95 -4.25 13.19
CA GLN A 39 -11.19 -4.27 14.64
C GLN A 39 -11.31 -2.84 15.21
N VAL A 40 -10.45 -1.91 14.80
CA VAL A 40 -10.55 -0.50 15.24
C VAL A 40 -11.88 0.13 14.81
N LEU A 41 -12.31 -0.12 13.58
CA LEU A 41 -13.59 0.38 13.06
C LEU A 41 -14.78 -0.18 13.86
N LEU A 42 -14.80 -1.48 14.14
CA LEU A 42 -15.90 -2.14 14.84
C LEU A 42 -16.07 -1.63 16.27
N HIS A 43 -14.97 -1.32 16.96
CA HIS A 43 -15.01 -0.92 18.38
C HIS A 43 -14.99 0.59 18.60
N GLY A 44 -14.42 1.37 17.68
CA GLY A 44 -14.21 2.82 17.85
C GLY A 44 -14.82 3.68 16.73
N GLY A 45 -15.44 3.07 15.73
CA GLY A 45 -16.06 3.78 14.61
C GLY A 45 -15.05 4.43 13.66
N VAL A 46 -15.57 5.30 12.78
CA VAL A 46 -14.80 5.96 11.72
C VAL A 46 -13.74 6.90 12.28
N ASP A 47 -14.06 7.65 13.35
CA ASP A 47 -13.10 8.55 13.99
C ASP A 47 -11.86 7.82 14.52
N ALA A 48 -12.05 6.67 15.18
CA ALA A 48 -10.94 5.87 15.67
C ALA A 48 -10.12 5.28 14.51
N LEU A 49 -10.78 4.79 13.46
CA LEU A 49 -10.13 4.26 12.26
C LEU A 49 -9.21 5.31 11.60
N LEU A 50 -9.74 6.51 11.33
CA LEU A 50 -9.00 7.58 10.66
C LEU A 50 -7.91 8.17 11.56
N THR A 51 -8.18 8.31 12.87
CA THR A 51 -7.15 8.73 13.85
C THR A 51 -5.99 7.73 13.92
N GLY A 52 -6.29 6.43 13.77
CA GLY A 52 -5.29 5.35 13.77
C GLY A 52 -4.34 5.34 12.57
N LEU A 53 -4.56 6.18 11.55
CA LEU A 53 -3.66 6.35 10.40
C LEU A 53 -2.52 7.35 10.66
N ARG A 54 -2.48 7.94 11.87
CA ARG A 54 -1.35 8.75 12.35
C ARG A 54 -0.04 7.94 12.37
N PRO A 55 1.13 8.60 12.21
CA PRO A 55 1.28 10.05 12.06
C PRO A 55 1.06 10.56 10.63
N LYS A 56 0.96 9.68 9.65
CA LYS A 56 1.01 10.03 8.22
C LYS A 56 -0.26 10.68 7.68
N VAL A 57 -1.39 10.41 8.33
CA VAL A 57 -2.68 11.02 8.05
C VAL A 57 -3.16 11.71 9.33
N ARG A 58 -3.58 12.97 9.20
CA ARG A 58 -4.13 13.73 10.30
C ARG A 58 -5.64 13.85 10.13
N TRP A 59 -6.37 13.20 11.03
CA TRP A 59 -7.81 13.34 11.15
C TRP A 59 -8.15 14.36 12.25
N THR A 60 -8.92 15.38 11.86
CA THR A 60 -9.58 16.33 12.75
C THR A 60 -10.97 16.57 12.17
N ALA A 61 -11.96 15.82 12.65
CA ALA A 61 -13.28 15.77 12.02
C ALA A 61 -13.83 17.17 11.68
N PRO A 62 -14.37 17.37 10.46
CA PRO A 62 -14.54 16.41 9.36
C PRO A 62 -13.36 16.39 8.35
N VAL A 63 -12.21 16.95 8.71
CA VAL A 63 -11.08 17.19 7.81
C VAL A 63 -10.03 16.10 7.92
N LEU A 64 -9.64 15.55 6.78
CA LEU A 64 -8.52 14.60 6.64
C LEU A 64 -7.38 15.30 5.87
N GLU A 65 -6.20 15.33 6.47
CA GLU A 65 -5.00 15.92 5.87
C GLU A 65 -3.91 14.85 5.67
N THR A 66 -3.20 14.94 4.55
CA THR A 66 -2.06 14.09 4.17
C THR A 66 -0.84 14.96 3.89
N ASP A 67 0.35 14.48 4.25
CA ASP A 67 1.61 15.22 4.06
C ASP A 67 2.10 15.25 2.59
N ASP A 68 1.32 14.72 1.63
CA ASP A 68 1.68 14.66 0.21
C ASP A 68 1.59 16.02 -0.51
N GLY A 69 1.13 17.07 0.18
CA GLY A 69 1.17 18.45 -0.28
C GLY A 69 0.30 18.73 -1.51
N LEU A 70 -0.53 17.77 -1.93
CA LEU A 70 -1.48 17.90 -3.01
C LEU A 70 -2.84 18.30 -2.42
N PRO A 71 -3.23 19.58 -2.49
CA PRO A 71 -4.55 20.00 -2.03
C PRO A 71 -5.62 19.32 -2.89
N GLY A 72 -6.36 18.41 -2.27
CA GLY A 72 -7.51 17.74 -2.88
C GLY A 72 -8.73 17.90 -1.98
N THR A 73 -9.77 18.57 -2.48
CA THR A 73 -11.07 18.58 -1.80
C THR A 73 -11.85 17.37 -2.27
N LEU A 74 -12.17 16.47 -1.34
CA LEU A 74 -13.11 15.40 -1.62
C LEU A 74 -14.52 15.99 -1.77
N PRO A 75 -15.34 15.50 -2.73
CA PRO A 75 -16.74 15.87 -2.80
C PRO A 75 -17.40 15.65 -1.43
N SER A 76 -18.10 16.68 -0.94
CA SER A 76 -18.58 16.74 0.44
C SER A 76 -19.76 15.82 0.73
N GLU A 77 -20.37 15.18 -0.28
CA GLU A 77 -21.60 14.41 -0.08
C GLU A 77 -21.59 13.03 -0.77
N GLY A 78 -21.96 12.01 0.01
CA GLY A 78 -22.41 10.69 -0.46
C GLY A 78 -21.36 9.74 -1.04
N THR A 79 -20.15 10.20 -1.35
CA THR A 79 -19.19 9.41 -2.15
C THR A 79 -18.32 8.45 -1.30
N GLY A 80 -18.30 8.61 0.02
CA GLY A 80 -17.47 7.79 0.91
C GLY A 80 -15.97 7.95 0.63
N LEU A 81 -15.14 7.17 1.34
CA LEU A 81 -13.69 7.12 1.14
C LEU A 81 -13.24 5.66 1.22
N LEU A 82 -12.56 5.16 0.19
CA LEU A 82 -11.97 3.83 0.22
C LEU A 82 -10.54 3.89 0.77
N LEU A 83 -10.30 3.20 1.89
CA LEU A 83 -8.96 3.03 2.44
C LEU A 83 -8.27 1.86 1.75
N VAL A 84 -7.10 2.09 1.16
CA VAL A 84 -6.31 1.08 0.45
C VAL A 84 -4.94 0.94 1.13
N PRO A 85 -4.71 -0.12 1.94
CA PRO A 85 -3.39 -0.40 2.46
C PRO A 85 -2.43 -0.75 1.32
N THR A 86 -1.22 -0.22 1.37
CA THR A 86 -0.20 -0.38 0.34
C THR A 86 1.12 -0.75 0.98
N TYR A 87 1.69 -1.90 0.58
CA TYR A 87 2.89 -2.43 1.23
C TYR A 87 4.16 -1.67 0.88
N PHE A 88 4.34 -1.29 -0.38
CA PHE A 88 5.54 -0.60 -0.85
C PHE A 88 5.49 0.92 -0.68
N SER A 89 4.35 1.48 -0.29
CA SER A 89 4.26 2.93 -0.10
C SER A 89 5.01 3.39 1.16
N VAL A 90 5.57 4.60 1.05
CA VAL A 90 6.24 5.31 2.15
C VAL A 90 5.40 6.47 2.70
N ALA A 91 4.43 6.96 1.93
CA ALA A 91 3.56 8.08 2.31
C ALA A 91 2.12 7.84 1.81
N PRO A 92 1.10 8.40 2.47
CA PRO A 92 -0.25 8.33 1.97
C PRO A 92 -0.38 9.14 0.68
N SER A 93 -1.31 8.72 -0.18
CA SER A 93 -1.67 9.47 -1.38
C SER A 93 -3.17 9.39 -1.60
N LEU A 94 -3.78 10.56 -1.80
CA LEU A 94 -5.19 10.64 -2.15
C LEU A 94 -5.35 10.53 -3.66
N VAL A 95 -6.08 9.52 -4.11
CA VAL A 95 -6.40 9.31 -5.52
C VAL A 95 -7.83 9.77 -5.79
N PRO A 96 -8.03 10.80 -6.63
CA PRO A 96 -9.35 11.27 -7.01
C PRO A 96 -10.19 10.17 -7.68
N PRO A 97 -11.52 10.21 -7.55
CA PRO A 97 -12.40 9.26 -8.22
C PRO A 97 -12.40 9.51 -9.74
N LEU A 98 -12.51 8.43 -10.52
CA LEU A 98 -13.04 8.51 -11.88
C LEU A 98 -14.54 8.89 -11.82
N PRO A 99 -15.15 9.38 -12.92
CA PRO A 99 -16.59 9.67 -12.93
C PRO A 99 -17.43 8.50 -12.39
N GLY A 100 -18.21 8.75 -11.33
CA GLY A 100 -19.04 7.75 -10.64
C GLY A 100 -18.30 6.83 -9.66
N GLY A 101 -17.00 7.03 -9.43
CA GLY A 101 -16.18 6.27 -8.49
C GLY A 101 -16.08 6.89 -7.10
N VAL A 102 -15.44 6.16 -6.20
CA VAL A 102 -15.11 6.63 -4.84
C VAL A 102 -13.66 7.10 -4.76
N PRO A 103 -13.35 8.19 -4.04
CA PRO A 103 -11.97 8.57 -3.78
C PRO A 103 -11.28 7.47 -2.99
N ARG A 104 -9.97 7.30 -3.20
CA ARG A 104 -9.17 6.29 -2.52
C ARG A 104 -8.01 6.93 -1.78
N LEU A 105 -7.87 6.62 -0.49
CA LEU A 105 -6.68 6.94 0.28
C LEU A 105 -5.77 5.72 0.29
N LEU A 106 -4.70 5.77 -0.50
CA LEU A 106 -3.64 4.78 -0.42
C LEU A 106 -2.77 5.14 0.78
N TYR A 107 -2.54 4.21 1.70
CA TYR A 107 -1.69 4.46 2.87
C TYR A 107 -0.71 3.31 3.10
N PRO A 108 0.49 3.58 3.65
CA PRO A 108 1.44 2.53 4.02
C PRO A 108 0.81 1.58 5.04
N CYS A 109 0.72 0.29 4.73
CA CYS A 109 0.27 -0.69 5.71
C CYS A 109 1.28 -0.79 6.85
N VAL A 110 0.82 -1.16 8.04
CA VAL A 110 1.73 -1.52 9.13
C VAL A 110 2.51 -2.76 8.70
N ARG A 111 3.84 -2.61 8.66
CA ARG A 111 4.76 -3.70 8.37
C ARG A 111 5.30 -4.20 9.69
N HIS A 112 4.95 -5.42 10.05
CA HIS A 112 5.61 -6.12 11.14
C HIS A 112 6.98 -6.57 10.62
N ALA A 113 8.03 -6.30 11.39
CA ALA A 113 9.34 -6.85 11.07
C ALA A 113 9.20 -8.37 10.95
N ALA A 114 9.47 -8.93 9.77
CA ALA A 114 9.55 -10.36 9.62
C ALA A 114 10.61 -10.85 10.62
N HIS A 115 10.26 -11.81 11.47
CA HIS A 115 11.29 -12.54 12.19
C HIS A 115 12.18 -13.13 11.12
N ALA A 116 13.46 -12.75 11.08
CA ALA A 116 14.40 -13.26 10.10
C ALA A 116 14.60 -14.77 10.36
N ALA A 117 13.70 -15.60 9.84
CA ALA A 117 14.00 -16.99 9.58
C ALA A 117 15.09 -16.97 8.52
N GLY A 118 16.29 -17.43 8.91
CA GLY A 118 17.53 -17.24 8.18
C GLY A 118 17.39 -17.51 6.69
N VAL A 119 17.39 -16.42 5.91
CA VAL A 119 17.67 -16.49 4.49
C VAL A 119 19.18 -16.66 4.39
N ASP A 120 19.61 -17.91 4.18
CA ASP A 120 21.00 -18.20 3.85
C ASP A 120 21.34 -17.44 2.56
N ARG A 121 22.27 -16.49 2.68
CA ARG A 121 22.61 -15.54 1.62
C ARG A 121 23.62 -16.20 0.70
N ALA A 122 23.24 -17.28 0.02
CA ALA A 122 24.05 -17.86 -1.04
C ALA A 122 23.93 -16.98 -2.30
N ALA A 123 24.86 -16.04 -2.45
CA ALA A 123 25.01 -15.27 -3.68
C ALA A 123 25.35 -16.22 -4.86
N PRO A 124 24.74 -16.05 -6.04
CA PRO A 124 25.17 -16.81 -7.22
C PRO A 124 26.60 -16.41 -7.60
N LYS A 125 27.48 -17.42 -7.70
CA LYS A 125 28.87 -17.25 -8.16
C LYS A 125 28.83 -16.77 -9.62
N ALA A 126 29.48 -15.65 -9.90
CA ALA A 126 29.67 -15.15 -11.26
C ALA A 126 30.40 -16.20 -12.11
N PRO A 127 30.04 -16.37 -13.41
CA PRO A 127 30.77 -17.26 -14.30
C PRO A 127 32.20 -16.73 -14.48
N GLY A 128 33.17 -17.58 -14.17
CA GLY A 128 34.59 -17.29 -14.39
C GLY A 128 34.86 -17.12 -15.88
N ASN A 129 35.48 -16.00 -16.23
CA ASN A 129 35.94 -15.75 -17.59
C ASN A 129 37.20 -16.57 -17.84
N ALA A 130 37.21 -17.36 -18.92
CA ALA A 130 38.37 -18.04 -19.47
C ALA A 130 38.77 -17.38 -20.79
#